data_AF-A0ABD3XN04-F1
#
_entry.id   AF-A0ABD3XN04-F1
#
_cell.length_a   1.000
_cell.length_b   1.000
_cell.length_c   1.000
_cell.angle_alpha   90.00
_cell.angle_beta   90.00
_cell.angle_gamma   90.00
#
_symmetry.space_group_name_H-M   'P 1'
#
loop_
_entity.id
_entity.type
_entity.pdbx_description
1 polymer ?
#
loop_
_entity_poly.entity_id
_entity_poly.type
_entity_poly.pdbx_seq_one_letter_code
_entity_poly.pdbx_strand_id
1 'polypeptide(L)'
;MKQKHLGKKENENVPGCNQFKDIKSVLRNIAPNLTENQLTLLCSQIMASNLQNSKGMRWPREVIGMAITLYNRNPSAYRDVTKNGWLHFPSEQLLSLYKNAVCQGPGIIPPMIKWILNEAQRQNLTQEGYFGGLILDKMLIQEDIQIVHYKSGSSLVGLTGYGQ
;
A
#
# COMPACT_ATOMS: atom_id res chain seq x y z
N MET A 1 39.27 -20.74 3.57
CA MET A 1 38.38 -21.89 3.84
C MET A 1 37.46 -21.50 4.99
N LYS A 2 36.12 -21.46 4.97
CA LYS A 2 35.05 -21.80 4.03
C LYS A 2 33.95 -20.75 4.29
N GLN A 3 33.54 -19.99 3.27
CA GLN A 3 32.29 -19.24 3.30
C GLN A 3 31.15 -20.23 3.07
N LYS A 4 30.23 -20.39 4.03
CA LYS A 4 28.99 -21.12 3.82
C LYS A 4 27.97 -20.17 3.19
N HIS A 5 27.78 -20.31 1.87
CA HIS A 5 26.59 -19.84 1.18
C HIS A 5 25.34 -20.41 1.86
N LEU A 6 24.51 -19.54 2.43
CA LEU A 6 23.12 -19.87 2.75
C LEU A 6 22.24 -19.26 1.65
N GLY A 7 22.30 -19.87 0.46
CA GLY A 7 21.29 -19.65 -0.56
C GLY A 7 19.99 -20.31 -0.12
N LYS A 8 19.14 -19.57 0.61
CA LYS A 8 17.72 -19.92 0.70
C LYS A 8 17.09 -19.54 -0.65
N LYS A 9 16.98 -20.55 -1.53
CA LYS A 9 15.95 -20.53 -2.56
C LYS A 9 14.61 -20.54 -1.84
N GLU A 10 14.01 -19.37 -1.69
CA GLU A 10 12.58 -19.26 -1.42
C GLU A 10 11.88 -19.82 -2.66
N ASN A 11 11.56 -21.10 -2.60
CA ASN A 11 10.59 -21.70 -3.50
C ASN A 11 9.24 -21.07 -3.18
N GLU A 12 8.94 -19.93 -3.80
CA GLU A 12 7.58 -19.44 -3.96
C GLU A 12 6.85 -20.39 -4.92
N ASN A 13 6.42 -21.55 -4.40
CA ASN A 13 5.32 -22.28 -5.01
C ASN A 13 4.07 -21.43 -4.80
N VAL A 14 3.76 -20.57 -5.77
CA VAL A 14 2.53 -19.76 -5.83
C VAL A 14 1.36 -20.70 -6.16
N PRO A 15 0.52 -21.12 -5.19
CA PRO A 15 -0.51 -22.12 -5.44
C PRO A 15 -1.74 -21.54 -6.17
N GLY A 16 -1.75 -20.24 -6.49
CA GLY A 16 -2.90 -19.54 -7.08
C GLY A 16 -2.69 -19.00 -8.50
N CYS A 17 -1.53 -19.22 -9.13
CA CYS A 17 -1.19 -18.54 -10.40
C CYS A 17 -1.90 -19.15 -11.63
N ASN A 18 -2.23 -20.44 -11.61
CA ASN A 18 -2.83 -21.12 -12.77
C ASN A 18 -4.31 -20.75 -12.96
N GLN A 19 -5.12 -20.79 -11.90
CA GLN A 19 -6.54 -20.36 -11.94
C GLN A 19 -6.69 -18.89 -12.34
N PHE A 20 -5.76 -18.03 -11.92
CA PHE A 20 -5.79 -16.60 -12.23
C PHE A 20 -5.54 -16.33 -13.73
N LYS A 21 -4.67 -17.12 -14.39
CA LYS A 21 -4.41 -17.01 -15.82
C LYS A 21 -5.60 -17.51 -16.65
N ASP A 22 -6.25 -18.59 -16.21
CA ASP A 22 -7.41 -19.16 -16.89
C ASP A 22 -8.59 -18.17 -16.88
N ILE A 23 -8.91 -17.56 -15.73
CA ILE A 23 -10.00 -16.57 -15.63
C ILE A 23 -9.71 -15.32 -16.48
N LYS A 24 -8.47 -14.83 -16.50
CA LYS A 24 -8.09 -13.67 -17.32
C LYS A 24 -8.29 -13.92 -18.80
N SER A 25 -7.97 -15.13 -19.28
CA SER A 25 -8.16 -15.49 -20.69
C SER A 25 -9.63 -15.49 -21.10
N VAL A 26 -10.51 -16.04 -20.24
CA VAL A 26 -11.97 -16.04 -20.46
C VAL A 26 -12.53 -14.62 -20.48
N LEU A 27 -12.12 -13.78 -19.53
CA LEU A 27 -12.58 -12.39 -19.48
C LEU A 27 -12.14 -11.57 -20.70
N ARG A 28 -10.92 -11.80 -21.21
CA ARG A 28 -10.45 -11.15 -22.44
C ARG A 28 -11.23 -11.59 -23.68
N ASN A 29 -11.68 -12.85 -23.72
CA ASN A 29 -12.52 -13.34 -24.81
C ASN A 29 -13.92 -12.70 -24.79
N ILE A 30 -14.46 -12.40 -23.61
CA ILE A 30 -15.78 -11.77 -23.46
C ILE A 30 -15.71 -10.27 -23.73
N ALA A 31 -14.68 -9.60 -23.22
CA ALA A 31 -14.54 -8.15 -23.26
C ALA A 31 -13.09 -7.77 -23.63
N PRO A 32 -12.78 -7.64 -24.93
CA PRO A 32 -11.41 -7.43 -25.41
C PRO A 32 -10.85 -6.04 -25.08
N ASN A 33 -11.73 -5.06 -24.83
CA ASN A 33 -11.34 -3.66 -24.61
C ASN A 33 -11.06 -3.31 -23.14
N LEU A 34 -11.07 -4.29 -22.22
CA LEU A 34 -10.79 -4.04 -20.81
C LEU A 34 -9.29 -3.79 -20.58
N THR A 35 -8.99 -2.79 -19.74
CA THR A 35 -7.63 -2.53 -19.28
C THR A 35 -7.16 -3.61 -18.30
N GLU A 36 -5.84 -3.79 -18.18
CA GLU A 36 -5.26 -4.82 -17.29
C GLU A 36 -5.63 -4.61 -15.81
N ASN A 37 -5.82 -3.35 -15.39
CA ASN A 37 -6.28 -3.01 -14.04
C ASN A 37 -7.73 -3.44 -13.80
N GLN A 38 -8.60 -3.22 -14.79
CA GLN A 38 -10.00 -3.66 -14.73
C GLN A 38 -10.10 -5.19 -14.72
N LEU A 39 -9.30 -5.88 -15.53
CA LEU A 39 -9.23 -7.35 -15.52
C LEU A 39 -8.78 -7.88 -14.15
N THR A 40 -7.73 -7.29 -13.59
CA THR A 40 -7.20 -7.68 -12.27
C THR A 40 -8.22 -7.45 -11.16
N LEU A 41 -8.97 -6.34 -11.22
CA LEU A 41 -10.09 -6.09 -10.30
C LEU A 41 -11.18 -7.15 -10.45
N LEU A 42 -11.66 -7.40 -11.67
CA LEU A 42 -12.73 -8.37 -11.93
C LEU A 42 -12.36 -9.79 -11.51
N CYS A 43 -11.14 -10.25 -11.84
CA CYS A 43 -10.63 -11.53 -11.35
C CYS A 43 -10.65 -11.59 -9.82
N SER A 44 -10.24 -10.51 -9.16
CA SER A 44 -10.25 -10.43 -7.70
C SER A 44 -11.68 -10.46 -7.14
N GLN A 45 -12.64 -9.82 -7.80
CA GLN A 45 -14.06 -9.89 -7.40
C GLN A 45 -14.60 -11.32 -7.51
N ILE A 46 -14.38 -11.99 -8.65
CA ILE A 46 -14.83 -13.37 -8.88
C ILE A 46 -14.25 -14.31 -7.83
N MET A 47 -12.96 -14.16 -7.53
CA MET A 47 -12.32 -14.93 -6.46
C MET A 47 -12.95 -14.63 -5.11
N ALA A 48 -13.06 -13.35 -4.73
CA ALA A 48 -13.64 -12.94 -3.46
C ALA A 48 -15.06 -13.46 -3.25
N SER A 49 -15.90 -13.46 -4.29
CA SER A 49 -17.27 -13.97 -4.23
C SER A 49 -17.34 -15.50 -4.11
N ASN A 50 -16.39 -16.22 -4.71
CA ASN A 50 -16.33 -17.68 -4.65
C ASN A 50 -15.71 -18.22 -3.35
N LEU A 51 -15.04 -17.38 -2.56
CA LEU A 51 -14.51 -17.77 -1.26
C LEU A 51 -15.63 -17.78 -0.20
N GLN A 52 -15.86 -18.94 0.42
CA GLN A 52 -16.75 -19.05 1.59
C GLN A 52 -16.23 -18.27 2.81
N ASN A 53 -14.92 -18.03 2.89
CA ASN A 53 -14.30 -17.26 3.97
C ASN A 53 -13.40 -16.16 3.40
N SER A 54 -13.84 -14.90 3.55
CA SER A 54 -13.16 -13.70 3.07
C SER A 54 -11.75 -13.50 3.68
N LYS A 55 -11.46 -14.10 4.84
CA LYS A 55 -10.25 -13.82 5.65
C LYS A 55 -8.93 -14.39 5.09
N GLY A 56 -8.96 -15.18 4.02
CA GLY A 56 -7.77 -15.85 3.46
C GLY A 56 -7.33 -15.35 2.08
N MET A 57 -8.06 -14.40 1.48
CA MET A 57 -7.76 -13.97 0.12
C MET A 57 -6.48 -13.12 0.06
N ARG A 58 -5.53 -13.51 -0.80
CA ARG A 58 -4.38 -12.69 -1.15
C ARG A 58 -4.76 -11.71 -2.26
N TRP A 59 -4.81 -10.43 -1.93
CA TRP A 59 -5.14 -9.38 -2.88
C TRP A 59 -3.95 -9.00 -3.77
N PRO A 60 -4.16 -8.76 -5.07
CA PRO A 60 -3.13 -8.19 -5.95
C PRO A 60 -2.71 -6.79 -5.49
N ARG A 61 -1.47 -6.40 -5.79
CA ARG A 61 -0.88 -5.11 -5.38
C ARG A 61 -1.68 -3.92 -5.91
N GLU A 62 -2.18 -4.03 -7.13
CA GLU A 62 -2.94 -3.00 -7.83
C GLU A 62 -4.27 -2.72 -7.11
N VAL A 63 -4.94 -3.79 -6.66
CA VAL A 63 -6.20 -3.69 -5.90
C VAL A 63 -5.95 -3.08 -4.53
N ILE A 64 -4.88 -3.48 -3.85
CA ILE A 64 -4.48 -2.90 -2.56
C ILE A 64 -4.17 -1.40 -2.73
N GLY A 65 -3.41 -1.01 -3.75
CA GLY A 65 -3.07 0.39 -4.01
C GLY A 65 -4.30 1.25 -4.29
N MET A 66 -5.24 0.74 -5.09
CA MET A 66 -6.53 1.39 -5.33
C MET A 66 -7.37 1.51 -4.05
N ALA A 67 -7.46 0.43 -3.26
CA ALA A 67 -8.20 0.43 -2.01
C ALA A 67 -7.62 1.42 -0.98
N ILE A 68 -6.30 1.50 -0.85
CA ILE A 68 -5.62 2.50 0.00
C ILE A 68 -5.95 3.92 -0.48
N THR A 69 -5.94 4.15 -1.79
CA THR A 69 -6.25 5.47 -2.36
C THR A 69 -7.68 5.88 -2.07
N LEU A 70 -8.64 4.97 -2.25
CA LEU A 70 -10.04 5.21 -1.96
C LEU A 70 -10.26 5.47 -0.46
N TYR A 71 -9.68 4.62 0.39
CA TYR A 71 -9.77 4.73 1.84
C TYR A 71 -9.17 6.03 2.37
N ASN A 72 -7.99 6.44 1.86
CA ASN A 72 -7.35 7.70 2.28
C ASN A 72 -8.12 8.95 1.82
N ARG A 73 -8.89 8.88 0.72
CA ARG A 73 -9.74 9.99 0.26
C ARG A 73 -11.03 10.09 1.05
N ASN A 74 -11.71 8.96 1.28
CA ASN A 74 -12.95 8.92 2.05
C ASN A 74 -13.15 7.53 2.69
N PRO A 75 -12.82 7.37 3.99
CA PRO A 75 -13.02 6.12 4.72
C PRO A 75 -14.48 5.68 4.80
N SER A 76 -15.42 6.63 4.92
CA SER A 76 -16.85 6.34 5.02
C SER A 76 -17.39 5.75 3.72
N ALA A 77 -17.05 6.38 2.58
CA ALA A 77 -17.44 5.86 1.27
C ALA A 77 -16.86 4.47 1.00
N TYR A 78 -15.61 4.22 1.44
CA TYR A 78 -15.02 2.88 1.37
C TYR A 78 -15.85 1.86 2.16
N ARG A 79 -16.22 2.20 3.41
CA ARG A 79 -17.07 1.36 4.26
C ARG A 79 -18.43 1.06 3.63
N ASP A 80 -19.08 2.07 3.08
CA ASP A 80 -20.41 1.91 2.48
C ASP A 80 -20.36 0.97 1.28
N VAL A 81 -19.40 1.16 0.38
CA VAL A 81 -19.22 0.29 -0.80
C VAL A 81 -18.93 -1.16 -0.40
N THR A 82 -18.11 -1.35 0.63
CA THR A 82 -17.71 -2.70 1.09
C THR A 82 -18.83 -3.38 1.89
N LYS A 83 -19.52 -2.64 2.76
CA LYS A 83 -20.60 -3.15 3.63
C LYS A 83 -21.88 -3.46 2.84
N ASN A 84 -22.19 -2.65 1.83
CA ASN A 84 -23.34 -2.88 0.94
C ASN A 84 -23.07 -4.00 -0.08
N GLY A 85 -21.86 -4.55 -0.11
CA GLY A 85 -21.51 -5.67 -1.00
C GLY A 85 -21.42 -5.29 -2.48
N TRP A 86 -21.30 -4.00 -2.80
CA TRP A 86 -21.17 -3.54 -4.18
C TRP A 86 -19.83 -3.97 -4.79
N LEU A 87 -18.77 -3.90 -3.99
CA LEU A 87 -17.44 -4.38 -4.35
C LEU A 87 -16.80 -5.06 -3.14
N HIS A 88 -16.17 -6.20 -3.39
CA HIS A 88 -15.29 -6.83 -2.41
C HIS A 88 -13.94 -6.11 -2.40
N PHE A 89 -13.52 -5.65 -1.23
CA PHE A 89 -12.24 -5.01 -1.05
C PHE A 89 -11.47 -5.60 0.15
N PRO A 90 -10.15 -5.36 0.25
CA PRO A 90 -9.36 -5.70 1.43
C PRO A 90 -9.99 -5.18 2.74
N SER A 91 -9.77 -5.88 3.84
CA SER A 91 -10.21 -5.38 5.14
C SER A 91 -9.46 -4.10 5.54
N GLU A 92 -10.09 -3.25 6.35
CA GLU A 92 -9.45 -2.03 6.88
C GLU A 92 -8.19 -2.35 7.70
N GLN A 93 -8.18 -3.50 8.39
CA GLN A 93 -6.99 -3.99 9.09
C GLN A 93 -5.84 -4.23 8.13
N LEU A 94 -6.11 -4.89 6.99
CA LEU A 94 -5.10 -5.14 5.96
C LEU A 94 -4.60 -3.83 5.35
N LEU A 95 -5.51 -2.89 5.04
CA LEU A 95 -5.13 -1.56 4.55
C LEU A 95 -4.26 -0.80 5.57
N SER A 96 -4.59 -0.88 6.86
CA SER A 96 -3.81 -0.24 7.91
C SER A 96 -2.39 -0.81 8.01
N LEU A 97 -2.24 -2.14 7.86
CA LEU A 97 -0.93 -2.78 7.81
C LEU A 97 -0.10 -2.29 6.64
N TYR A 98 -0.68 -2.20 5.43
CA TYR A 98 0.03 -1.71 4.26
C TYR A 98 0.33 -0.21 4.33
N LYS A 99 -0.59 0.60 4.86
CA LYS A 99 -0.40 2.04 5.08
C LYS A 99 0.76 2.31 6.03
N ASN A 100 0.84 1.54 7.11
CA ASN A 100 1.85 1.70 8.15
C ASN A 100 3.14 0.90 7.89
N ALA A 101 3.23 0.20 6.75
CA ALA A 101 4.44 -0.53 6.37
C ALA A 101 5.62 0.42 6.09
N VAL A 102 5.33 1.68 5.74
CA VAL A 102 6.35 2.72 5.58
C VAL A 102 6.70 3.27 6.95
N CYS A 103 7.92 2.98 7.42
CA CYS A 103 8.44 3.54 8.67
C CYS A 103 8.50 5.07 8.56
N GLN A 104 7.72 5.74 9.40
CA GLN A 104 7.80 7.18 9.58
C GLN A 104 8.68 7.46 10.80
N GLY A 105 9.58 8.43 10.67
CA GLY A 105 10.48 8.86 11.73
C GLY A 105 10.70 10.36 11.65
N PRO A 106 11.16 10.99 12.74
CA PRO A 106 11.48 12.41 12.74
C PRO A 106 12.65 12.70 11.79
N GLY A 107 12.62 13.89 11.18
CA GLY A 107 13.66 14.37 10.27
C GLY A 107 13.45 13.97 8.80
N ILE A 108 14.54 13.95 8.04
CA ILE A 108 14.52 13.65 6.61
C ILE A 108 14.36 12.14 6.43
N ILE A 109 13.40 11.73 5.59
CA ILE A 109 13.11 10.32 5.28
C ILE A 109 13.93 9.91 4.04
N PRO A 110 15.05 9.16 4.16
CA PRO A 110 15.92 8.86 3.02
C PRO A 110 15.25 8.07 1.88
N PRO A 111 14.35 7.08 2.16
CA PRO A 111 13.60 6.42 1.10
C PRO A 111 12.76 7.38 0.26
N MET A 112 12.21 8.43 0.88
CA MET A 112 11.39 9.43 0.20
C MET A 112 12.25 10.30 -0.72
N ILE A 113 13.42 10.76 -0.26
CA ILE A 113 14.37 11.51 -1.09
C ILE A 113 14.84 10.67 -2.28
N LYS A 114 15.17 9.40 -2.06
CA LYS A 114 15.54 8.48 -3.14
C LYS A 114 14.41 8.27 -4.14
N TRP A 115 13.18 8.18 -3.66
CA TRP A 115 12.01 8.07 -4.53
C TRP A 115 11.82 9.32 -5.41
N ILE A 116 11.97 10.52 -4.84
CA ILE A 116 11.91 11.79 -5.60
C ILE A 116 12.97 11.82 -6.70
N LEU A 117 14.22 11.44 -6.38
CA LEU A 117 15.29 11.38 -7.37
C LEU A 117 14.98 10.40 -8.51
N ASN A 118 14.50 9.20 -8.18
CA ASN A 118 14.13 8.20 -9.17
C ASN A 118 12.99 8.68 -10.07
N GLU A 119 12.01 9.40 -9.51
CA GLU A 119 10.89 9.95 -10.27
C GLU A 119 11.34 11.09 -11.20
N ALA A 120 12.24 11.97 -10.75
CA ALA A 120 12.86 13.01 -11.59
C ALA A 120 13.63 12.39 -12.77
N GLN A 121 14.39 11.32 -12.52
CA GLN A 121 15.07 10.55 -13.56
C GLN A 121 14.09 9.89 -14.52
N ARG A 122 13.01 9.28 -14.01
CA ARG A 122 11.97 8.64 -14.82
C ARG A 122 11.27 9.62 -15.77
N GLN A 123 11.08 10.85 -15.33
CA GLN A 123 10.46 11.92 -16.11
C GLN A 123 11.43 12.65 -17.03
N ASN A 124 12.72 12.27 -17.05
CA ASN A 124 13.78 12.91 -17.84
C ASN A 124 13.83 14.43 -17.67
N LEU A 125 13.79 14.91 -16.43
CA LEU A 125 13.88 16.34 -16.15
C LEU A 125 15.24 16.90 -16.60
N THR A 126 15.23 18.16 -17.07
CA THR A 126 16.48 18.90 -17.35
C THR A 126 17.19 19.24 -16.05
N GLN A 127 18.46 19.67 -16.12
CA GLN A 127 19.26 19.98 -14.94
C GLN A 127 18.59 21.02 -14.02
N GLU A 128 17.86 21.97 -14.61
CA GLU A 128 17.11 22.99 -13.88
C GLU A 128 15.94 22.39 -13.07
N GLY A 129 15.36 21.28 -13.54
CA GLY A 129 14.25 20.59 -12.88
C GLY A 129 14.65 19.77 -11.65
N TYR A 130 15.95 19.63 -11.37
CA TYR A 130 16.44 19.00 -10.14
C TYR A 130 16.51 19.95 -8.95
N PHE A 131 16.40 21.26 -9.18
CA PHE A 131 16.37 22.24 -8.11
C PHE A 131 14.96 22.42 -7.58
N GLY A 132 14.81 22.40 -6.25
CA GLY A 132 13.56 22.64 -5.56
C GLY A 132 13.79 23.40 -4.26
N GLY A 133 12.79 24.18 -3.84
CA GLY A 133 12.81 24.85 -2.54
C GLY A 133 12.26 23.95 -1.44
N LEU A 134 12.92 23.93 -0.29
CA LEU A 134 12.36 23.36 0.93
C LEU A 134 11.66 24.46 1.72
N ILE A 135 10.33 24.45 1.73
CA ILE A 135 9.53 25.36 2.54
C ILE A 135 9.10 24.59 3.79
N LEU A 136 9.46 25.10 4.96
CA LEU A 136 9.08 24.54 6.24
C LEU A 136 8.11 25.50 6.91
N ASP A 137 6.93 25.01 7.24
CA ASP A 137 5.96 25.72 8.06
C ASP A 137 5.63 24.87 9.29
N LYS A 138 5.45 25.53 10.44
CA LYS A 138 5.13 24.87 11.71
C LYS A 138 3.62 24.91 11.90
N MET A 139 2.99 23.74 11.90
CA MET A 139 1.59 23.62 12.30
C MET A 139 1.50 23.46 13.83
N LEU A 140 0.66 24.28 14.47
CA LEU A 140 0.31 24.09 15.88
C LEU A 140 -0.58 22.86 16.01
N ILE A 141 -0.14 21.87 16.78
CA ILE A 141 -0.93 20.69 17.15
C ILE A 141 -1.41 20.90 18.58
N GLN A 142 -2.63 20.43 18.88
CA GLN A 142 -3.16 20.48 20.24
C GLN A 142 -2.23 19.71 21.18
N GLU A 143 -1.86 20.34 22.30
CA GLU A 143 -1.02 19.72 23.31
C GLU A 143 -1.75 18.51 23.91
N ASP A 144 -1.12 17.35 23.81
CA ASP A 144 -1.60 16.12 24.44
C ASP A 144 -0.40 15.24 24.81
N ILE A 145 -0.62 14.37 25.81
CA ILE A 145 0.35 13.36 26.22
C ILE A 145 0.33 12.24 25.17
N GLN A 146 1.42 12.12 24.42
CA GLN A 146 1.53 11.06 23.42
C GLN A 146 2.33 9.87 23.95
N ILE A 147 1.66 8.71 23.99
CA ILE A 147 2.28 7.41 24.24
C ILE A 147 2.40 6.69 22.90
N VAL A 148 3.62 6.38 22.50
CA VAL A 148 3.87 5.60 21.28
C VAL A 148 4.18 4.16 21.68
N HIS A 149 3.36 3.23 21.20
CA HIS A 149 3.58 1.81 21.36
C HIS A 149 4.43 1.28 20.21
N TYR A 150 5.66 0.88 20.52
CA TYR A 150 6.51 0.13 19.61
C TYR A 150 6.35 -1.38 19.87
N LYS A 151 6.75 -2.21 18.89
CA LYS A 151 6.77 -3.67 19.06
C LYS A 151 7.64 -4.14 20.24
N SER A 152 8.59 -3.33 20.68
CA SER A 152 9.55 -3.61 21.77
C SER A 152 9.23 -2.91 23.09
N GLY A 153 8.13 -2.15 23.19
CA GLY A 153 7.75 -1.44 24.40
C GLY A 153 6.99 -0.14 24.14
N SER A 154 6.43 0.44 25.21
CA SER A 154 5.74 1.74 25.16
C SER A 154 6.73 2.85 25.55
N SER A 155 6.78 3.93 24.78
CA SER A 155 7.57 5.11 25.12
C SER A 155 6.63 6.29 25.31
N LEU A 156 6.78 6.97 26.45
CA LEU A 156 6.19 8.29 26.67
C LEU A 156 7.05 9.30 25.91
N VAL A 157 6.49 9.87 24.83
CA VAL A 157 7.24 10.80 23.96
C VAL A 157 7.31 12.21 24.57
N GLY A 158 6.45 12.51 25.55
CA GLY A 158 6.42 13.76 26.31
C GLY A 158 5.17 14.59 26.04
N LEU A 159 5.16 15.83 26.55
CA LEU A 159 4.20 16.86 26.14
C LEU A 159 4.68 17.43 24.80
N THR A 160 3.81 17.39 23.79
CA THR A 160 4.07 18.07 22.53
C THR A 160 3.85 19.57 22.74
N GLY A 161 4.91 20.29 23.13
CA GLY A 161 4.85 21.71 23.50
C GLY A 161 5.17 22.66 22.36
N TYR A 162 4.58 23.86 22.45
CA TYR A 162 4.82 25.04 21.60
C TYR A 162 6.30 25.24 21.30
N GLY A 163 6.61 25.49 20.01
CA GLY A 163 7.91 26.03 19.64
C GLY A 163 8.13 27.36 20.35
N GLN A 164 9.24 27.47 21.08
CA GLN A 164 9.85 28.76 21.39
C GLN A 164 10.31 29.44 20.08
#